data_AF-A0A3D4H133-F1
#
_entry.id   AF-A0A3D4H133-F1
#
_cell.length_a   1.000
_cell.length_b   1.000
_cell.length_c   1.000
_cell.angle_alpha   90.00
_cell.angle_beta   90.00
_cell.angle_gamma   90.00
#
_symmetry.space_group_name_H-M   'P 1'
#
loop_
_entity.id
_entity.type
_entity.pdbx_description
1 polymer ?
#
loop_
_entity_poly.entity_id
_entity_poly.type
_entity_poly.pdbx_seq_one_letter_code
_entity_poly.pdbx_strand_id
1 'polypeptide(L)'
;MGGAMQGLDILYWGLSILFCLAMGFAILLWCRSWRKEEREESAKQIGRLTREVARLSSAVDMLENTSASLQTADEQIARDIENLRNCIVRLRQSVPHESHSSMPAPIAAEPDSPPLPEVSPDDRPESDPPQDSDQDPFAEARQMLKDGQTAVEVAKALDIGTAEVRMIARMMGL
;
A
#
# COMPACT_ATOMS: atom_id res chain seq x y z
N MET A 1 -55.97 -66.89 6.75
CA MET A 1 -55.41 -65.74 7.53
C MET A 1 -53.90 -65.53 7.34
N GLY A 2 -53.23 -66.15 6.36
CA GLY A 2 -51.78 -65.96 6.14
C GLY A 2 -51.38 -64.85 5.14
N GLY A 3 -52.27 -64.44 4.23
CA GLY A 3 -51.92 -63.49 3.17
C GLY A 3 -51.73 -62.03 3.62
N ALA A 4 -52.34 -61.63 4.75
CA ALA A 4 -52.23 -60.25 5.25
C ALA A 4 -50.86 -59.93 5.88
N MET A 5 -50.18 -60.94 6.45
CA MET A 5 -48.84 -60.75 7.02
C MET A 5 -47.78 -60.55 5.93
N GLN A 6 -47.83 -61.33 4.84
CA GLN A 6 -46.86 -61.20 3.74
C GLN A 6 -46.94 -59.85 3.02
N GLY A 7 -48.12 -59.24 2.93
CA GLY A 7 -48.29 -57.90 2.35
C GLY A 7 -47.60 -56.80 3.15
N LEU A 8 -47.58 -56.91 4.49
CA LEU A 8 -46.89 -55.97 5.38
C LEU A 8 -45.37 -56.05 5.24
N ASP A 9 -44.82 -57.25 5.09
CA ASP A 9 -43.37 -57.45 4.93
C ASP A 9 -42.85 -56.80 3.63
N ILE A 10 -43.58 -56.94 2.53
CA ILE A 10 -43.22 -56.32 1.24
C ILE A 10 -43.26 -54.79 1.36
N LEU A 11 -44.26 -54.25 2.07
CA LEU A 11 -44.40 -52.82 2.28
C LEU A 11 -43.27 -52.27 3.15
N TYR A 12 -42.87 -52.99 4.19
CA TYR A 12 -41.74 -52.65 5.05
C TYR A 12 -40.41 -52.60 4.27
N TRP A 13 -40.11 -53.62 3.47
CA TRP A 13 -38.93 -53.64 2.61
C TRP A 13 -38.94 -52.51 1.57
N GLY A 14 -40.10 -52.26 0.95
CA GLY A 14 -40.27 -51.15 0.01
C GLY A 14 -40.02 -49.79 0.65
N LEU A 15 -40.58 -49.54 1.84
CA LEU A 15 -40.36 -48.33 2.63
C LEU A 15 -38.89 -48.19 3.05
N SER A 16 -38.25 -49.28 3.48
CA SER A 16 -36.83 -49.27 3.86
C SER A 16 -35.94 -48.89 2.68
N ILE A 17 -36.17 -49.47 1.49
CA ILE A 17 -35.40 -49.15 0.28
C ILE A 17 -35.65 -47.69 -0.14
N LEU A 18 -36.91 -47.24 -0.12
CA LEU A 18 -37.27 -45.87 -0.48
C LEU A 18 -36.64 -44.85 0.48
N PHE A 19 -36.62 -45.15 1.78
CA PHE A 19 -35.95 -44.33 2.78
C PHE A 19 -34.44 -44.27 2.53
N CYS A 20 -33.79 -45.40 2.25
CA CYS A 20 -32.36 -45.43 1.91
C CYS A 20 -32.04 -44.60 0.66
N LEU A 21 -32.87 -44.70 -0.39
CA LEU A 21 -32.70 -43.89 -1.61
C LEU A 21 -32.89 -42.40 -1.31
N ALA A 22 -33.93 -42.03 -0.57
CA ALA A 22 -34.17 -40.64 -0.18
C ALA A 22 -33.01 -40.06 0.63
N MET A 23 -32.46 -40.83 1.57
CA MET A 23 -31.31 -40.42 2.38
C MET A 23 -30.05 -40.25 1.51
N GLY A 24 -29.80 -41.18 0.58
CA GLY A 24 -28.72 -41.06 -0.39
C GLY A 24 -28.85 -39.80 -1.26
N PHE A 25 -30.05 -39.51 -1.77
CA PHE A 25 -30.31 -38.28 -2.53
C PHE A 25 -30.10 -37.02 -1.70
N ALA A 26 -30.53 -37.01 -0.43
CA ALA A 26 -30.31 -35.89 0.48
C ALA A 26 -28.82 -35.62 0.70
N ILE A 27 -28.01 -36.66 0.92
CA ILE A 27 -26.55 -36.53 1.05
C ILE A 27 -25.93 -36.01 -0.24
N LEU A 28 -26.34 -36.52 -1.41
CA LEU A 28 -25.81 -36.05 -2.69
C LEU A 28 -26.15 -34.58 -2.96
N LEU A 29 -27.39 -34.16 -2.66
CA LEU A 29 -27.80 -32.76 -2.76
C LEU A 29 -27.04 -31.89 -1.78
N TRP A 30 -26.81 -32.35 -0.55
CA TRP A 30 -25.99 -31.67 0.43
C TRP A 30 -24.55 -31.50 -0.07
N CYS A 31 -23.90 -32.56 -0.55
CA CYS A 31 -22.55 -32.49 -1.10
C CYS A 31 -22.47 -31.58 -2.33
N ARG A 32 -23.47 -31.59 -3.21
CA ARG A 32 -23.52 -30.69 -4.37
C ARG A 32 -23.71 -29.25 -3.95
N SER A 33 -24.60 -28.98 -2.99
CA SER A 33 -24.85 -27.64 -2.46
C SER A 33 -23.61 -27.10 -1.77
N TRP A 34 -22.98 -27.91 -0.92
CA TRP A 34 -21.74 -27.58 -0.23
C TRP A 34 -20.61 -27.24 -1.21
N ARG A 35 -20.38 -28.11 -2.21
CA ARG A 35 -19.38 -27.86 -3.25
C ARG A 35 -19.68 -26.60 -4.07
N LYS A 36 -20.96 -26.24 -4.23
CA LYS A 36 -21.35 -25.02 -4.94
C LYS A 36 -21.04 -23.79 -4.09
N GLU A 37 -21.39 -23.79 -2.82
CA GLU A 37 -21.11 -22.70 -1.88
C GLU A 37 -19.59 -22.44 -1.78
N GLU A 38 -18.80 -23.50 -1.60
CA GLU A 38 -17.33 -23.40 -1.51
C GLU A 38 -16.70 -22.80 -2.78
N ARG A 39 -17.27 -23.09 -3.95
CA ARG A 39 -16.86 -22.47 -5.23
C ARG A 39 -17.23 -21.00 -5.30
N GLU A 40 -18.39 -20.61 -4.78
CA GLU A 40 -18.83 -19.21 -4.77
C GLU A 40 -17.97 -18.36 -3.82
N GLU A 41 -17.62 -18.89 -2.64
CA GLU A 41 -16.70 -18.25 -1.71
C GLU A 41 -15.28 -18.11 -2.30
N SER A 42 -14.75 -19.19 -2.87
CA SER A 42 -13.43 -19.17 -3.53
C SER A 42 -13.40 -18.20 -4.71
N ALA A 43 -14.46 -18.14 -5.52
CA ALA A 43 -14.56 -17.20 -6.63
C ALA A 43 -14.59 -15.74 -6.16
N LYS A 44 -15.25 -15.44 -5.03
CA LYS A 44 -15.24 -14.11 -4.41
C LYS A 44 -13.83 -13.74 -3.93
N GLN A 45 -13.12 -14.66 -3.30
CA GLN A 45 -11.74 -14.44 -2.84
C GLN A 45 -10.79 -14.20 -4.02
N ILE A 46 -10.83 -15.04 -5.05
CA ILE A 46 -10.04 -14.87 -6.27
C ILE A 46 -10.38 -13.52 -6.93
N GLY A 47 -11.65 -13.15 -7.01
CA GLY A 47 -12.07 -11.87 -7.56
C GLY A 47 -11.55 -10.66 -6.77
N ARG A 48 -11.38 -10.76 -5.45
CA ARG A 48 -10.75 -9.71 -4.63
C ARG A 48 -9.25 -9.64 -4.90
N LEU A 49 -8.54 -10.76 -4.84
CA LEU A 49 -7.10 -10.82 -5.13
C LEU A 49 -6.78 -10.31 -6.53
N THR A 50 -7.55 -10.70 -7.55
CA THR A 50 -7.34 -10.21 -8.93
C THR A 50 -7.48 -8.69 -9.03
N ARG A 51 -8.42 -8.08 -8.29
CA ARG A 51 -8.55 -6.61 -8.26
C ARG A 51 -7.38 -5.95 -7.54
N GLU A 52 -6.90 -6.53 -6.46
CA GLU A 52 -5.73 -6.02 -5.74
C GLU A 52 -4.47 -6.10 -6.61
N VAL A 53 -4.26 -7.22 -7.29
CA VAL A 53 -3.16 -7.40 -8.25
C VAL A 53 -3.27 -6.39 -9.40
N ALA A 54 -4.47 -6.16 -9.95
CA ALA A 54 -4.68 -5.17 -10.99
C ALA A 54 -4.36 -3.73 -10.53
N ARG A 55 -4.71 -3.38 -9.28
CA ARG A 55 -4.37 -2.08 -8.68
C ARG A 55 -2.86 -1.94 -8.48
N LEU A 56 -2.21 -2.97 -7.96
CA LEU A 56 -0.76 -3.01 -7.76
C LEU A 56 -0.03 -2.89 -9.11
N SER A 57 -0.49 -3.60 -10.14
CA SER A 57 0.07 -3.51 -11.49
C SER A 57 -0.02 -2.09 -12.04
N SER A 58 -1.18 -1.44 -11.93
CA SER A 58 -1.35 -0.07 -12.40
C SER A 58 -0.47 0.93 -11.63
N ALA A 59 -0.26 0.72 -10.32
CA ALA A 59 0.63 1.55 -9.54
C ALA A 59 2.10 1.35 -9.95
N VAL A 60 2.50 0.12 -10.26
CA VAL A 60 3.83 -0.19 -10.80
C VAL A 60 4.05 0.47 -12.17
N ASP A 61 3.07 0.39 -13.08
CA ASP A 61 3.16 1.05 -14.39
C ASP A 61 3.32 2.57 -14.26
N MET A 62 2.61 3.20 -13.32
CA MET A 62 2.80 4.63 -13.02
C MET A 62 4.20 4.91 -12.47
N LEU A 63 4.71 4.05 -11.59
CA LEU A 63 6.06 4.18 -11.02
C LEU A 63 7.15 4.04 -12.09
N GLU A 64 6.94 3.14 -13.06
CA GLU A 64 7.86 2.96 -14.17
C GLU A 64 7.89 4.21 -15.06
N ASN A 65 6.73 4.81 -15.32
CA ASN A 65 6.65 6.06 -16.07
C ASN A 65 7.30 7.24 -15.30
N THR A 66 7.09 7.34 -13.98
CA THR A 66 7.75 8.38 -13.18
C THR A 66 9.27 8.16 -13.12
N SER A 67 9.72 6.91 -13.05
CA SER A 67 11.14 6.55 -13.15
C SER A 67 11.73 6.98 -14.50
N ALA A 68 11.05 6.71 -15.62
CA ALA A 68 11.50 7.13 -16.95
C ALA A 68 11.54 8.66 -17.09
N SER A 69 10.56 9.36 -16.52
CA SER A 69 10.52 10.83 -16.47
C SER A 69 11.67 11.40 -15.65
N LEU A 70 11.95 10.83 -14.47
CA LEU A 70 13.08 11.20 -13.62
C LEU A 70 14.42 10.97 -14.31
N GLN A 71 14.57 9.84 -15.01
CA GLN A 71 15.78 9.56 -15.77
C GLN A 71 16.00 10.59 -16.90
N THR A 72 14.93 10.98 -17.59
CA THR A 72 15.00 12.01 -18.63
C THR A 72 15.37 13.38 -18.03
N ALA A 73 14.81 13.72 -16.87
CA ALA A 73 15.14 14.94 -16.14
C ALA A 73 16.62 14.96 -15.69
N ASP A 74 17.13 13.82 -15.20
CA ASP A 74 18.53 13.68 -14.78
C ASP A 74 19.49 13.88 -15.97
N GLU A 75 19.18 13.30 -17.13
CA GLU A 75 19.96 13.54 -18.35
C GLU A 75 19.94 15.02 -18.79
N GLN A 76 18.82 15.71 -18.62
CA GLN A 76 18.71 17.14 -18.92
C GLN A 76 19.57 17.97 -17.98
N ILE A 77 19.50 17.71 -16.67
CA ILE A 77 20.32 18.39 -15.66
C ILE A 77 21.81 18.15 -15.93
N ALA A 78 22.21 16.92 -16.26
CA ALA A 78 23.59 16.60 -16.59
C ALA A 78 24.09 17.43 -17.81
N ARG A 79 23.26 17.58 -18.85
CA ARG A 79 23.58 18.43 -20.01
C ARG A 79 23.65 19.90 -19.65
N ASP A 80 22.75 20.39 -18.81
CA ASP A 80 22.74 21.79 -18.37
C ASP A 80 23.96 22.14 -17.52
N ILE A 81 24.39 21.22 -16.65
CA ILE A 81 25.64 21.36 -15.88
C ILE A 81 26.84 21.42 -16.81
N GLU A 82 26.90 20.56 -17.83
CA GLU A 82 28.01 20.56 -18.79
C GLU A 82 28.02 21.84 -19.65
N ASN A 83 26.85 22.32 -20.07
CA ASN A 83 26.72 23.61 -20.76
C ASN A 83 27.16 24.78 -19.87
N LEU A 84 26.73 24.80 -18.61
CA LEU A 84 27.15 25.82 -17.64
C LEU A 84 28.66 25.78 -17.41
N ARG A 85 29.26 24.59 -17.28
CA ARG A 85 30.71 24.43 -17.18
C ARG A 85 31.42 25.02 -18.39
N ASN A 86 30.95 24.70 -19.59
CA ASN A 86 31.52 25.25 -20.83
C ASN A 86 31.36 26.78 -20.92
N CYS A 87 30.22 27.32 -20.49
CA CYS A 87 30.02 28.77 -20.39
C CYS A 87 30.98 29.42 -19.39
N ILE A 88 31.16 28.85 -18.20
CA ILE A 88 32.10 29.35 -17.18
C ILE A 88 33.53 29.33 -17.72
N VAL A 89 33.95 28.25 -18.38
CA VAL A 89 35.29 28.15 -18.99
C VAL A 89 35.48 29.22 -20.05
N ARG A 90 34.50 29.43 -20.94
CA ARG A 90 34.54 30.50 -21.96
C ARG A 90 34.58 31.89 -21.34
N LEU A 91 33.75 32.16 -20.33
CA LEU A 91 33.76 33.40 -19.57
C LEU A 91 35.15 33.66 -18.99
N ARG A 92 35.73 32.65 -18.32
CA ARG A 92 37.08 32.75 -17.74
C ARG A 92 38.17 33.00 -18.79
N GLN A 93 38.03 32.45 -19.99
CA GLN A 93 38.95 32.71 -21.11
C GLN A 93 38.74 34.08 -21.75
N SER A 94 37.51 34.62 -21.70
CA SER A 94 37.17 35.95 -22.23
C SER A 94 37.47 37.10 -21.26
N VAL A 95 37.78 36.81 -19.99
CA VAL A 95 38.29 37.80 -19.03
C VAL A 95 39.75 38.10 -19.38
N PRO A 96 40.08 39.28 -19.91
CA PRO A 96 41.47 39.67 -20.14
C PRO A 96 42.13 39.87 -18.78
N HIS A 97 43.35 39.37 -18.65
CA HIS A 97 44.19 39.57 -17.48
C HIS A 97 44.75 41.01 -17.51
N GLU A 98 43.92 42.01 -17.22
CA GLU A 98 44.41 43.33 -16.83
C GLU A 98 44.47 43.42 -15.31
N SER A 99 45.71 43.49 -14.82
CA SER A 99 46.04 43.89 -13.46
C SER A 99 45.78 45.38 -13.26
N HIS A 100 45.54 45.75 -12.00
CA HIS A 100 45.48 47.10 -11.42
C HIS A 100 44.15 47.86 -11.51
N SER A 101 43.45 48.02 -10.38
CA SER A 101 43.57 49.26 -9.58
C SER A 101 42.48 49.35 -8.49
N SER A 102 42.91 49.89 -7.35
CA SER A 102 42.20 50.31 -6.13
C SER A 102 40.69 50.63 -6.18
N MET A 103 40.04 50.23 -5.09
CA MET A 103 38.87 50.80 -4.38
C MET A 103 38.64 52.33 -4.55
N PRO A 104 37.43 52.90 -4.27
CA PRO A 104 36.61 52.61 -3.08
C PRO A 104 35.06 52.63 -3.22
N ALA A 105 34.38 52.06 -2.21
CA ALA A 105 32.96 52.30 -1.92
C ALA A 105 32.68 53.79 -1.66
N PRO A 106 31.47 54.30 -1.97
CA PRO A 106 30.67 54.87 -0.87
C PRO A 106 29.13 54.95 -1.06
N ILE A 107 28.45 54.96 0.09
CA ILE A 107 27.19 55.67 0.45
C ILE A 107 25.82 55.01 0.15
N ALA A 108 25.04 55.01 1.22
CA ALA A 108 23.67 54.55 1.41
C ALA A 108 22.61 55.38 0.68
N ALA A 109 21.51 54.70 0.30
CA ALA A 109 20.17 55.27 0.21
C ALA A 109 19.13 54.13 0.25
N GLU A 110 18.45 53.95 1.39
CA GLU A 110 17.02 53.62 1.39
C GLU A 110 16.28 54.79 0.71
N PRO A 111 15.24 54.55 -0.12
CA PRO A 111 13.89 54.45 0.43
C PRO A 111 12.88 53.55 -0.34
N ASP A 112 11.85 53.16 0.40
CA ASP A 112 10.47 52.84 0.00
C ASP A 112 10.13 51.52 -0.74
N SER A 113 9.59 50.61 0.06
CA SER A 113 8.87 49.37 -0.26
C SER A 113 7.55 49.58 -1.03
N PRO A 114 7.04 48.50 -1.66
CA PRO A 114 5.62 48.14 -1.51
C PRO A 114 5.45 46.90 -0.62
N PRO A 115 4.37 46.82 0.20
CA PRO A 115 4.17 45.75 1.17
C PRO A 115 3.91 44.41 0.51
N LEU A 116 4.57 43.37 1.03
CA LEU A 116 4.28 41.97 0.72
C LEU A 116 2.79 41.67 1.01
N PRO A 117 2.07 40.96 0.13
CA PRO A 117 0.75 40.45 0.46
C PRO A 117 0.89 39.42 1.59
N GLU A 118 0.29 39.77 2.73
CA GLU A 118 -0.01 38.89 3.84
C GLU A 118 -1.00 37.83 3.34
N VAL A 119 -0.47 36.67 2.92
CA VAL A 119 -1.30 35.51 2.56
C VAL A 119 -1.74 34.86 3.86
N SER A 120 -3.01 35.07 4.22
CA SER A 120 -3.75 34.25 5.19
C SER A 120 -3.51 32.76 4.91
N PRO A 121 -3.00 31.97 5.87
CA PRO A 121 -3.04 30.52 5.79
C PRO A 121 -4.35 30.03 6.41
N ASP A 122 -5.48 30.36 5.79
CA ASP A 122 -6.81 29.89 6.21
C ASP A 122 -7.46 29.16 5.04
N ASP A 123 -6.94 27.97 4.76
CA ASP A 123 -7.58 26.88 4.02
C ASP A 123 -6.67 25.63 4.12
N ARG A 124 -6.36 25.25 5.37
CA ARG A 124 -5.74 23.97 5.69
C ARG A 124 -6.87 23.07 6.20
N PRO A 125 -7.16 21.91 5.58
CA PRO A 125 -8.09 20.97 6.19
C PRO A 125 -7.54 20.61 7.57
N GLU A 126 -8.35 20.85 8.60
CA GLU A 126 -8.11 20.51 10.00
C GLU A 126 -7.52 19.10 10.07
N SER A 127 -6.20 19.05 10.26
CA SER A 127 -5.52 17.87 10.77
C SER A 127 -5.47 18.11 12.26
N ASP A 128 -6.36 17.42 12.98
CA ASP A 128 -6.37 17.42 14.44
C ASP A 128 -4.94 17.27 14.98
N PRO A 129 -4.53 18.08 15.97
CA PRO A 129 -3.22 17.94 16.57
C PRO A 129 -3.12 16.55 17.25
N PRO A 130 -2.00 15.83 17.08
CA PRO A 130 -1.83 14.53 17.71
C PRO A 130 -1.91 14.70 19.23
N GLN A 131 -2.86 14.00 19.84
CA GLN A 131 -2.96 13.89 21.28
C GLN A 131 -1.69 13.27 21.84
N ASP A 132 -1.14 13.92 22.85
CA ASP A 132 -0.17 13.37 23.80
C ASP A 132 -0.58 11.95 24.18
N SER A 133 0.24 10.98 23.80
CA SER A 133 0.29 9.66 24.40
C SER A 133 1.76 9.27 24.44
N ASP A 134 2.35 9.35 25.62
CA ASP A 134 3.75 9.01 25.96
C ASP A 134 4.11 7.52 25.71
N GLN A 135 3.36 6.81 24.89
CA GLN A 135 3.66 5.45 24.47
C GLN A 135 4.21 5.49 23.05
N ASP A 136 5.53 5.38 22.92
CA ASP A 136 6.18 5.12 21.64
C ASP A 136 5.67 3.77 21.12
N PRO A 137 4.72 3.76 20.16
CA PRO A 137 4.06 2.52 19.74
C PRO A 137 5.06 1.62 18.99
N PHE A 138 6.18 2.18 18.53
CA PHE A 138 7.27 1.43 17.93
C PHE A 138 8.15 0.72 18.97
N ALA A 139 8.23 1.23 20.21
CA ALA A 139 8.88 0.51 21.30
C ALA A 139 8.09 -0.74 21.70
N GLU A 140 6.76 -0.62 21.78
CA GLU A 140 5.87 -1.73 22.09
C GLU A 140 5.85 -2.77 20.97
N ALA A 141 5.79 -2.34 19.70
CA ALA A 141 5.86 -3.24 18.54
C ALA A 141 7.13 -4.11 18.54
N ARG A 142 8.28 -3.53 18.92
CA ARG A 142 9.56 -4.24 19.04
C ARG A 142 9.51 -5.33 20.11
N GLN A 143 8.84 -5.08 21.23
CA GLN A 143 8.71 -6.06 22.30
C GLN A 143 7.81 -7.22 21.87
N MET A 144 6.65 -6.92 21.28
CA MET A 144 5.71 -7.95 20.81
C MET A 144 6.34 -8.87 19.73
N LEU A 145 7.18 -8.30 18.85
CA LEU A 145 7.93 -9.09 17.87
C LEU A 145 8.99 -9.99 18.51
N LYS A 146 9.68 -9.53 19.57
CA LYS A 146 10.62 -10.37 20.34
C LYS A 146 9.91 -11.52 21.06
N ASP A 147 8.69 -11.27 21.51
CA ASP A 147 7.85 -12.27 22.18
C ASP A 147 7.26 -13.30 21.19
N GLY A 148 7.59 -13.19 19.90
CA GLY A 148 7.26 -14.16 18.86
C GLY A 148 5.90 -13.93 18.18
N GLN A 149 5.27 -12.77 18.41
CA GLN A 149 4.01 -12.44 17.75
C GLN A 149 4.21 -12.12 16.27
N THR A 150 3.19 -12.43 15.47
CA THR A 150 3.27 -12.20 14.03
C THR A 150 3.07 -10.72 13.69
N ALA A 151 3.69 -10.25 12.60
CA ALA A 151 3.60 -8.85 12.18
C ALA A 151 2.15 -8.36 11.96
N VAL A 152 1.22 -9.26 11.66
CA VAL A 152 -0.21 -8.96 11.47
C VAL A 152 -0.91 -8.74 12.82
N GLU A 153 -0.57 -9.53 13.83
CA GLU A 153 -1.13 -9.39 15.19
C GLU A 153 -0.66 -8.09 15.85
N VAL A 154 0.64 -7.78 15.72
CA VAL A 154 1.23 -6.55 16.25
C VAL A 154 0.63 -5.30 15.56
N ALA A 155 0.47 -5.35 14.24
CA ALA A 155 -0.17 -4.28 13.47
C ALA A 155 -1.61 -4.01 13.95
N LYS A 156 -2.37 -5.08 14.22
CA LYS A 156 -3.74 -4.97 14.71
C LYS A 156 -3.81 -4.46 16.16
N ALA A 157 -2.86 -4.85 17.01
CA ALA A 157 -2.85 -4.49 18.42
C ALA A 157 -2.49 -3.02 18.65
N LEU A 158 -1.57 -2.48 17.84
CA LEU A 158 -1.03 -1.12 17.99
C LEU A 158 -1.60 -0.13 16.99
N ASP A 159 -2.59 -0.55 16.19
CA ASP A 159 -3.16 0.22 15.09
C ASP A 159 -2.09 0.81 14.14
N ILE A 160 -1.03 0.02 13.91
CA ILE A 160 0.14 0.36 13.06
C ILE A 160 0.04 -0.41 11.74
N GLY A 161 0.57 0.16 10.66
CA GLY A 161 0.60 -0.50 9.36
C GLY A 161 1.45 -1.78 9.37
N THR A 162 0.96 -2.86 8.75
CA THR A 162 1.73 -4.12 8.61
C THR A 162 3.08 -3.93 7.90
N ALA A 163 3.20 -2.92 7.04
CA ALA A 163 4.45 -2.54 6.40
C ALA A 163 5.48 -1.97 7.40
N GLU A 164 5.02 -1.14 8.34
CA GLU A 164 5.84 -0.52 9.38
C GLU A 164 6.34 -1.59 10.36
N VAL A 165 5.47 -2.51 10.81
CA VAL A 165 5.86 -3.64 11.66
C VAL A 165 6.87 -4.55 10.96
N ARG A 166 6.71 -4.81 9.65
CA ARG A 166 7.66 -5.61 8.87
C ARG A 166 9.01 -4.90 8.72
N MET A 167 9.00 -3.57 8.60
CA MET A 167 10.23 -2.78 8.60
C MET A 167 10.97 -2.88 9.94
N ILE A 168 10.24 -2.85 11.06
CA ILE A 168 10.80 -3.04 12.41
C ILE A 168 11.41 -4.44 12.56
N ALA A 169 10.68 -5.49 12.18
CA ALA A 169 11.21 -6.86 12.23
C ALA A 169 12.51 -7.00 11.43
N ARG A 170 12.56 -6.41 10.23
CA ARG A 170 13.76 -6.39 9.38
C ARG A 170 14.92 -5.62 10.00
N MET A 171 14.66 -4.48 10.67
CA MET A 171 15.69 -3.74 11.39
C MET A 171 16.23 -4.51 12.60
N MET A 172 15.44 -5.43 13.17
CA MET A 172 15.81 -6.26 14.31
C MET A 172 16.46 -7.60 13.92
N GLY A 173 16.42 -7.98 12.63
CA GLY A 173 16.93 -9.26 12.16
C GLY A 173 16.05 -10.46 12.50
N LEU A 174 14.74 -10.23 12.70
CA LEU A 174 13.69 -11.24 12.93
C LEU A 174 12.96 -11.61 11.63
#